data_AF-A0A0D7CL05-F1
#
_entry.id   AF-A0A0D7CL05-F1
#
_cell.length_a   1.000
_cell.length_b   1.000
_cell.length_c   1.000
_cell.angle_alpha   90.00
_cell.angle_beta   90.00
_cell.angle_gamma   90.00
#
_symmetry.space_group_name_H-M   'P 1'
#
loop_
_entity.id
_entity.type
_entity.pdbx_description
1 polymer ?
#
loop_
_entity_poly.entity_id
_entity_poly.type
_entity_poly.pdbx_seq_one_letter_code
_entity_poly.pdbx_strand_id
1 'polypeptide(L)'
;MTAADIAAHKFGSHVRVSPEVQRAVTRFEVAALRVVELAGLDARGMSAAQFDSLALAQDTMVEARLVLERAGLLHLIDASALAVA
;
A
#
# COMPACT_ATOMS: atom_id res chain seq x y z
N MET A 1 8.63 21.55 28.84
CA MET A 1 8.46 20.16 28.37
C MET A 1 9.17 19.27 29.38
N THR A 2 8.41 18.51 30.16
CA THR A 2 8.89 17.75 31.31
C THR A 2 9.42 16.37 30.89
N ALA A 3 10.17 15.69 31.77
CA ALA A 3 10.61 14.31 31.53
C ALA A 3 9.41 13.36 31.32
N ALA A 4 8.27 13.67 31.95
CA ALA A 4 7.00 12.98 31.73
C ALA A 4 6.44 13.22 30.32
N ASP A 5 6.58 14.43 29.76
CA ASP A 5 6.16 14.73 28.38
C ASP A 5 7.04 14.00 27.34
N ILE A 6 8.35 13.89 27.61
CA ILE A 6 9.30 13.14 26.75
C ILE A 6 9.00 11.64 26.81
N ALA A 7 8.69 11.11 28.00
CA ALA A 7 8.28 9.73 28.19
C ALA A 7 6.92 9.46 27.52
N ALA A 8 5.93 10.35 27.69
CA ALA A 8 4.63 10.26 27.03
C ALA A 8 4.74 10.37 25.50
N HIS A 9 5.68 11.16 24.96
CA HIS A 9 5.96 11.17 23.52
C HIS A 9 6.66 9.88 23.04
N LYS A 10 7.52 9.27 23.87
CA LYS A 10 8.16 7.97 23.58
C LYS A 10 7.19 6.79 23.70
N PHE A 11 6.26 6.82 24.65
CA PHE A 11 5.27 5.75 24.93
C PHE A 11 3.96 5.92 24.14
N GLY A 12 3.53 7.15 23.84
CA GLY A 12 2.32 7.44 23.06
C GLY A 12 2.44 7.10 21.57
N SER A 13 3.61 6.67 21.12
CA SER A 13 3.88 6.25 19.75
C SER A 13 3.86 4.73 19.63
N HIS A 14 2.81 4.09 20.12
CA HIS A 14 2.61 2.63 20.10
C HIS A 14 1.60 2.16 19.03
N VAL A 15 1.38 3.00 18.01
CA VAL A 15 1.01 2.53 16.67
C VAL A 15 2.12 2.96 15.69
N ARG A 16 3.39 2.66 16.03
CA ARG A 16 4.50 2.83 15.08
C ARG A 16 4.47 1.67 14.10
N VAL A 17 3.62 1.81 13.09
CA VAL A 17 3.73 1.03 11.86
C VAL A 17 5.19 1.09 11.41
N SER A 18 5.83 -0.07 11.24
CA SER A 18 7.26 -0.11 10.91
C SER A 18 7.52 0.63 9.58
N PRO A 19 8.72 1.19 9.35
CA PRO A 19 9.04 1.82 8.07
C PRO A 19 8.85 0.88 6.87
N GLU A 20 9.03 -0.43 7.09
CA GLU A 20 8.79 -1.46 6.08
C GLU A 20 7.29 -1.57 5.74
N VAL A 21 6.42 -1.58 6.74
CA VAL A 21 4.97 -1.60 6.53
C VAL A 21 4.49 -0.31 5.87
N GLN A 22 4.99 0.86 6.29
CA GLN A 22 4.65 2.13 5.63
C GLN A 22 5.02 2.09 4.14
N ARG A 23 6.21 1.60 3.80
CA ARG A 23 6.64 1.42 2.41
C ARG A 23 5.76 0.42 1.66
N ALA A 24 5.34 -0.67 2.31
CA ALA A 24 4.45 -1.66 1.71
C ALA A 24 3.10 -1.04 1.35
N VAL A 25 2.48 -0.28 2.27
CA VAL A 25 1.22 0.44 2.02
C VAL A 25 1.39 1.40 0.84
N THR A 26 2.40 2.29 0.86
CA THR A 26 2.60 3.25 -0.24
C THR A 26 2.84 2.55 -1.58
N ARG A 27 3.62 1.46 -1.62
CA ARG A 27 3.84 0.70 -2.85
C ARG A 27 2.56 0.04 -3.35
N PHE A 28 1.76 -0.51 -2.44
CA PHE A 28 0.46 -1.09 -2.79
C PHE A 28 -0.45 -0.03 -3.40
N GLU A 29 -0.57 1.15 -2.77
CA GLU A 29 -1.42 2.24 -3.26
C GLU A 29 -1.00 2.73 -4.66
N VAL A 30 0.29 2.99 -4.86
CA VAL A 30 0.81 3.44 -6.16
C VAL A 30 0.60 2.38 -7.24
N ALA A 31 0.84 1.10 -6.91
CA ALA A 31 0.64 0.00 -7.85
C ALA A 31 -0.86 -0.21 -8.16
N ALA A 32 -1.73 -0.09 -7.16
CA ALA A 32 -3.18 -0.18 -7.34
C ALA A 32 -3.70 0.93 -8.27
N LEU A 33 -3.25 2.17 -8.07
CA LEU A 33 -3.56 3.28 -8.98
C LEU A 33 -3.11 2.96 -10.41
N ARG A 34 -1.90 2.41 -10.57
CA ARG A 34 -1.38 2.05 -11.90
C ARG A 34 -2.20 0.94 -12.57
N VAL A 35 -2.65 -0.05 -11.81
CA VAL A 35 -3.55 -1.10 -12.30
C VAL A 35 -4.87 -0.48 -12.76
N VAL A 36 -5.47 0.41 -11.97
CA VAL A 36 -6.72 1.09 -12.35
C VAL A 36 -6.56 1.92 -13.63
N GLU A 37 -5.49 2.69 -13.75
CA GLU A 37 -5.17 3.48 -14.94
C GLU A 37 -5.08 2.61 -16.21
N LEU A 38 -4.39 1.47 -16.10
CA LEU A 38 -4.12 0.60 -17.25
C LEU A 38 -5.28 -0.38 -17.53
N ALA A 39 -6.06 -0.78 -16.53
CA ALA A 39 -7.25 -1.60 -16.70
C ALA A 39 -8.37 -0.86 -17.46
N GLY A 40 -8.36 0.47 -17.44
CA GLY A 40 -9.25 1.31 -18.25
C GLY A 40 -8.90 1.35 -19.74
N LEU A 41 -7.74 0.85 -20.15
CA LEU A 41 -7.34 0.79 -21.55
C LEU A 41 -7.88 -0.49 -22.21
N ASP A 42 -8.34 -0.39 -23.46
CA ASP A 42 -8.58 -1.58 -24.27
C ASP A 42 -7.26 -2.34 -24.44
N ALA A 43 -7.26 -3.65 -24.17
CA ALA A 43 -6.09 -4.51 -24.32
C ALA A 43 -5.46 -4.42 -25.72
N ARG A 44 -6.27 -4.11 -26.75
CA ARG A 44 -5.78 -3.90 -28.13
C ARG A 44 -5.06 -2.56 -28.35
N GLY A 45 -5.28 -1.58 -27.48
CA GLY A 45 -4.62 -0.28 -27.49
C GLY A 45 -3.41 -0.18 -26.56
N MET A 46 -3.11 -1.26 -25.82
CA MET A 46 -2.01 -1.30 -24.87
C MET A 46 -0.68 -1.56 -25.59
N SER A 47 0.28 -0.67 -25.40
CA SER A 47 1.67 -0.91 -25.84
C SER A 47 2.33 -1.98 -24.97
N ALA A 48 3.39 -2.63 -25.49
CA ALA A 48 4.15 -3.63 -24.74
C ALA A 48 4.66 -3.08 -23.39
N ALA A 49 5.16 -1.83 -23.37
CA ALA A 49 5.63 -1.19 -22.15
C ALA A 49 4.51 -0.95 -21.12
N GLN A 50 3.28 -0.70 -21.58
CA GLN A 50 2.11 -0.58 -20.69
C GLN A 50 1.69 -1.95 -20.14
N PHE A 51 1.77 -3.00 -20.96
CA PHE A 51 1.51 -4.36 -20.50
C PHE A 51 2.52 -4.80 -19.44
N ASP A 52 3.81 -4.57 -19.68
CA ASP A 52 4.87 -4.84 -18.71
C ASP A 52 4.69 -4.02 -17.43
N SER A 53 4.29 -2.75 -17.56
CA SER A 53 3.97 -1.88 -16.42
C SER A 53 2.76 -2.38 -15.62
N LEU A 54 1.76 -2.99 -16.27
CA LEU A 54 0.60 -3.58 -15.61
C LEU A 54 1.01 -4.82 -14.82
N ALA A 55 1.77 -5.72 -15.45
CA ALA A 55 2.28 -6.92 -14.79
C ALA A 55 3.14 -6.56 -13.56
N LEU A 56 4.06 -5.61 -13.70
CA LEU A 56 4.90 -5.16 -12.59
C LEU A 56 4.07 -4.55 -11.44
N ALA A 57 3.01 -3.80 -11.76
CA ALA A 57 2.13 -3.23 -10.76
C ALA A 57 1.37 -4.33 -10.01
N GLN A 58 0.84 -5.34 -10.71
CA GLN A 58 0.19 -6.48 -10.08
C GLN A 58 1.14 -7.25 -9.15
N ASP A 59 2.37 -7.53 -9.60
CA ASP A 59 3.39 -8.17 -8.78
C ASP A 59 3.72 -7.34 -7.53
N THR A 60 3.88 -6.02 -7.69
CA THR A 60 4.14 -5.11 -6.57
C THR A 60 3.00 -5.13 -5.54
N MET A 61 1.73 -5.20 -5.98
CA MET A 61 0.59 -5.34 -5.08
C MET A 61 0.64 -6.66 -4.30
N VAL A 62 0.99 -7.77 -4.95
CA VAL A 62 1.13 -9.08 -4.31
C VAL A 62 2.25 -9.06 -3.27
N GLU A 63 3.43 -8.53 -3.62
CA GLU A 63 4.57 -8.43 -2.71
C GLU A 63 4.24 -7.56 -1.47
N ALA A 64 3.65 -6.39 -1.70
CA ALA A 64 3.24 -5.50 -0.61
C ALA A 64 2.18 -6.14 0.29
N ARG A 65 1.20 -6.84 -0.30
CA ARG A 65 0.19 -7.61 0.45
C ARG A 65 0.84 -8.67 1.33
N LEU A 66 1.83 -9.41 0.83
CA LEU A 66 2.55 -10.42 1.62
C LEU A 66 3.30 -9.80 2.81
N VAL A 67 3.91 -8.63 2.65
CA VAL A 67 4.56 -7.91 3.76
C VAL A 67 3.52 -7.53 4.82
N LEU A 68 2.36 -7.03 4.39
CA LEU A 68 1.28 -6.63 5.29
C LEU A 68 0.62 -7.81 5.99
N GLU A 69 0.46 -8.93 5.29
CA GLU A 69 -0.03 -10.20 5.84
C GLU A 69 0.89 -10.72 6.94
N ARG A 70 2.20 -10.75 6.67
CA ARG A 70 3.21 -11.15 7.67
C ARG A 70 3.24 -10.22 8.89
N ALA A 71 2.95 -8.94 8.70
CA ALA A 71 2.84 -7.98 9.77
C ALA A 71 1.50 -8.03 10.53
N GLY A 72 0.49 -8.77 10.03
CA GLY A 72 -0.87 -8.77 10.58
C GLY A 72 -1.64 -7.47 10.33
N LEU A 73 -1.23 -6.69 9.33
CA LEU A 73 -1.71 -5.33 9.03
C LEU A 73 -2.42 -5.24 7.67
N LEU A 74 -3.05 -6.33 7.21
CA LEU A 74 -3.82 -6.34 5.95
C LEU A 74 -4.94 -5.30 5.93
N HIS A 75 -5.53 -4.98 7.09
CA HIS A 75 -6.56 -3.95 7.22
C HIS A 75 -6.12 -2.55 6.76
N LEU A 76 -4.81 -2.31 6.59
CA LEU A 76 -4.29 -1.05 6.05
C LEU A 76 -4.52 -0.92 4.53
N ILE A 77 -4.67 -2.03 3.82
CA ILE A 77 -4.97 -2.06 2.38
C ILE A 77 -6.35 -2.65 2.08
N ASP A 78 -7.03 -3.20 3.09
CA ASP A 78 -8.35 -3.82 2.96
C ASP A 78 -9.42 -2.73 2.91
N ALA A 79 -9.68 -2.27 1.69
CA ALA A 79 -10.63 -1.21 1.39
C ALA A 79 -12.07 -1.73 1.39
N SER A 80 -12.68 -1.84 2.58
CA SER A 80 -14.08 -1.41 2.73
C SER A 80 -14.26 0.09 2.35
N ALA A 81 -13.17 0.81 2.06
CA ALA A 81 -13.13 2.14 1.46
C ALA A 81 -13.51 2.21 -0.04
N LEU A 82 -13.75 1.08 -0.72
CA LEU A 82 -14.44 1.01 -2.01
C LEU A 82 -15.95 0.71 -1.86
N ALA A 83 -16.45 0.54 -0.63
CA ALA A 83 -17.81 0.09 -0.35
C ALA A 83 -18.76 1.22 0.12
N VAL A 84 -18.43 2.49 -0.13
CA VAL A 84 -19.36 3.60 0.16
C VAL A 84 -19.69 4.39 -1.12
N ALA A 85 -20.95 4.23 -1.52
CA ALA A 85 -21.80 5.04 -2.42
C ALA A 85 -21.59 4.90 -3.93
#